data_AF-A0A8J9T209-F1
#
_entry.id   AF-A0A8J9T209-F1
#
_cell.length_a   1.000
_cell.length_b   1.000
_cell.length_c   1.000
_cell.angle_alpha   90.00
_cell.angle_beta   90.00
_cell.angle_gamma   90.00
#
_symmetry.space_group_name_H-M   'P 1'
#
loop_
_entity.id
_entity.type
_entity.pdbx_description
1 polymer ?
#
loop_
_entity_poly.entity_id
_entity_poly.type
_entity_poly.pdbx_seq_one_letter_code
_entity_poly.pdbx_strand_id
1 'polypeptide(L)'
;LTFSQIESLDPTYFPVGKTDSEALFCALLNALRAEFTDTMPSLPVLYDALKKLCDEVVKYDPSGTILNFMLTCGPNVLWVYSWPGKRPGGKVWNGLHYTVRGSSTQLADSDYSVGVSLPGSEDDRVCIVATKPLTEDEEWVELKPAE
;
A
#
# COMPACT_ATOMS: atom_id res chain seq x y z
N LEU A 1 13.57 12.11 -6.53
CA LEU A 1 14.85 11.43 -6.90
C LEU A 1 14.54 10.06 -7.49
N THR A 2 15.47 9.40 -8.21
CA THR A 2 15.31 8.01 -8.66
C THR A 2 15.97 7.02 -7.69
N PHE A 3 15.58 5.74 -7.67
CA PHE A 3 16.25 4.74 -6.81
C PHE A 3 17.75 4.62 -7.08
N SER A 4 18.17 4.74 -8.34
CA SER A 4 19.58 4.78 -8.72
C SER A 4 20.32 6.02 -8.18
N GLN A 5 19.62 7.14 -7.98
CA GLN A 5 20.20 8.32 -7.32
C GLN A 5 20.33 8.09 -5.81
N ILE A 6 19.45 7.29 -5.20
CA ILE A 6 19.47 6.97 -3.76
C ILE A 6 20.64 6.08 -3.39
N GLU A 7 21.04 5.14 -4.24
CA GLU A 7 22.23 4.30 -4.00
C GLU A 7 23.52 5.12 -3.86
N SER A 8 23.55 6.36 -4.37
CA SER A 8 24.69 7.28 -4.22
C SER A 8 24.62 8.17 -2.97
N LEU A 9 23.57 8.05 -2.15
CA LEU A 9 23.40 8.79 -0.92
C LEU A 9 23.89 7.99 0.30
N ASP A 10 24.15 8.68 1.41
CA ASP A 10 24.41 8.06 2.72
C ASP A 10 23.07 7.58 3.33
N PRO A 11 22.73 6.28 3.25
CA PRO A 11 21.41 5.80 3.62
C PRO A 11 21.25 5.82 5.15
N THR A 12 20.06 6.17 5.62
CA THR A 12 19.74 6.14 7.06
C THR A 12 19.01 4.86 7.45
N TYR A 13 18.11 4.39 6.58
CA TYR A 13 17.29 3.20 6.83
C TYR A 13 17.86 1.99 6.11
N PHE A 14 17.99 0.88 6.82
CA PHE A 14 18.51 -0.39 6.30
C PHE A 14 17.58 -1.54 6.68
N PRO A 15 17.39 -2.53 5.80
CA PRO A 15 16.65 -3.73 6.15
C PRO A 15 17.40 -4.50 7.24
N VAL A 16 16.68 -4.94 8.24
CA VAL A 16 17.15 -5.86 9.28
C VAL A 16 17.15 -7.30 8.75
N GLY A 17 16.14 -7.64 7.95
CA GLY A 17 15.98 -8.92 7.30
C GLY A 17 16.56 -8.97 5.88
N LYS A 18 16.01 -9.90 5.08
CA LYS A 18 16.47 -10.20 3.72
C LYS A 18 15.33 -10.22 2.70
N THR A 19 14.14 -9.73 3.07
CA THR A 19 13.02 -9.70 2.14
C THR A 19 13.16 -8.51 1.19
N ASP A 20 12.68 -8.70 -0.03
CA ASP A 20 12.53 -7.64 -1.02
C ASP A 20 11.59 -6.52 -0.53
N SER A 21 10.52 -6.88 0.18
CA SER A 21 9.58 -5.92 0.78
C SER A 21 10.24 -4.97 1.78
N GLU A 22 11.15 -5.46 2.62
CA GLU A 22 11.85 -4.64 3.59
C GLU A 22 12.92 -3.77 2.93
N ALA A 23 13.64 -4.32 1.95
CA ALA A 23 14.58 -3.56 1.13
C ALA A 23 13.88 -2.41 0.41
N LEU A 24 12.72 -2.67 -0.20
CA LEU A 24 11.90 -1.64 -0.85
C LEU A 24 11.41 -0.59 0.15
N PHE A 25 10.92 -1.01 1.32
CA PHE A 25 10.45 -0.08 2.34
C PHE A 25 11.56 0.87 2.81
N CYS A 26 12.76 0.36 3.11
CA CYS A 26 13.90 1.18 3.48
C CYS A 26 14.33 2.11 2.34
N ALA A 27 14.31 1.62 1.10
CA ALA A 27 14.63 2.43 -0.07
C ALA A 27 13.64 3.59 -0.26
N LEU A 28 12.33 3.35 -0.10
CA LEU A 28 11.29 4.39 -0.12
C LEU A 28 11.54 5.44 0.98
N LEU A 29 11.83 5.02 2.21
CA LEU A 29 12.10 5.96 3.30
C LEU A 29 13.36 6.80 3.07
N ASN A 30 14.43 6.20 2.56
CA ASN A 30 15.64 6.93 2.18
C ASN A 30 15.37 7.91 1.04
N ALA A 31 14.55 7.54 0.05
CA ALA A 31 14.12 8.43 -1.03
C ALA A 31 13.43 9.68 -0.49
N LEU A 32 12.41 9.47 0.35
CA LEU A 32 11.60 10.53 0.91
C LEU A 32 12.43 11.42 1.83
N ARG A 33 13.34 10.83 2.62
CA ARG A 33 14.26 11.60 3.48
C ARG A 33 15.21 12.47 2.68
N ALA A 34 15.72 11.96 1.56
CA ALA A 34 16.61 12.71 0.67
C ALA A 34 15.88 13.84 -0.06
N GLU A 35 14.61 13.63 -0.41
CA GLU A 35 13.78 14.62 -1.10
C GLU A 35 13.21 15.68 -0.15
N PHE A 36 12.87 15.30 1.08
CA PHE A 36 12.24 16.14 2.09
C PHE A 36 13.11 16.22 3.35
N THR A 37 14.19 17.00 3.28
CA THR A 37 15.22 17.08 4.33
C THR A 37 14.75 17.76 5.61
N ASP A 38 14.03 18.87 5.50
CA ASP A 38 13.80 19.79 6.63
C ASP A 38 12.34 19.93 7.04
N THR A 39 11.40 19.57 6.15
CA THR A 39 9.96 19.78 6.37
C THR A 39 9.14 18.63 5.83
N MET A 40 8.12 18.23 6.59
CA MET A 40 7.12 17.29 6.10
C MET A 40 6.35 17.95 4.93
N PRO A 41 6.32 17.32 3.75
CA PRO A 41 5.56 17.85 2.62
C PRO A 41 4.06 17.80 2.91
N SER A 42 3.29 18.60 2.16
CA SER A 42 1.83 18.43 2.13
C SER A 42 1.45 17.06 1.59
N LEU A 43 0.26 16.55 1.95
CA LEU A 43 -0.19 15.23 1.49
C LEU A 43 -0.20 15.06 -0.04
N PRO A 44 -0.65 16.04 -0.86
CA PRO A 44 -0.56 15.91 -2.31
C PRO A 44 0.88 15.79 -2.83
N VAL A 45 1.82 16.53 -2.24
CA VAL A 45 3.24 16.46 -2.63
C VAL A 45 3.85 15.11 -2.23
N LEU A 46 3.51 14.62 -1.04
CA LEU A 46 3.92 13.28 -0.62
C LEU A 46 3.31 12.20 -1.53
N TYR A 47 2.09 12.42 -2.03
CA TYR A 47 1.40 11.51 -2.94
C TYR A 47 2.16 11.36 -4.24
N ASP A 48 2.46 12.47 -4.88
CA ASP A 48 3.18 12.47 -6.15
C ASP A 48 4.58 11.85 -5.99
N ALA A 49 5.27 12.11 -4.88
CA ALA A 49 6.58 11.54 -4.59
C ALA A 49 6.51 10.01 -4.41
N LEU A 50 5.60 9.50 -3.58
CA LEU A 50 5.40 8.06 -3.38
C LEU A 50 4.99 7.37 -4.67
N LYS A 51 4.05 7.96 -5.43
CA LYS A 51 3.59 7.43 -6.70
C LYS A 51 4.72 7.29 -7.70
N LYS A 52 5.55 8.34 -7.83
CA LYS A 52 6.74 8.33 -8.68
C LYS A 52 7.71 7.22 -8.31
N LEU A 53 7.98 7.03 -7.02
CA LEU A 53 8.87 5.96 -6.58
C LEU A 53 8.29 4.58 -6.90
N CYS A 54 7.00 4.36 -6.67
CA CYS A 54 6.34 3.10 -7.03
C CYS A 54 6.43 2.83 -8.54
N ASP A 55 6.24 3.85 -9.37
CA ASP A 55 6.36 3.75 -10.82
C ASP A 55 7.78 3.36 -11.26
N GLU A 56 8.82 3.81 -10.55
CA GLU A 56 10.19 3.40 -10.84
C GLU A 56 10.44 1.92 -10.55
N VAL A 57 9.92 1.40 -9.45
CA VAL A 57 10.00 -0.05 -9.13
C VAL A 57 9.34 -0.85 -10.24
N VAL A 58 8.11 -0.48 -10.60
CA VAL A 58 7.34 -1.17 -11.63
C VAL A 58 8.04 -1.08 -12.99
N LYS A 59 8.61 0.07 -13.35
CA LYS A 59 9.30 0.28 -14.63
C LYS A 59 10.51 -0.64 -14.82
N TYR A 60 11.15 -1.07 -13.73
CA TYR A 60 12.30 -1.98 -13.79
C TYR A 60 11.92 -3.35 -14.37
N ASP A 61 10.80 -3.93 -13.93
CA ASP A 61 10.21 -5.15 -14.51
C ASP A 61 8.67 -5.08 -14.48
N PRO A 62 8.03 -4.45 -15.48
CA PRO A 62 6.58 -4.25 -15.46
C PRO A 62 5.78 -5.56 -15.46
N SER A 63 6.36 -6.63 -15.99
CA SER A 63 5.70 -7.93 -16.20
C SER A 63 5.87 -8.89 -15.03
N GLY A 64 7.00 -8.81 -14.32
CA GLY A 64 7.29 -9.65 -13.16
C GLY A 64 7.03 -8.98 -11.82
N THR A 65 6.92 -7.64 -11.78
CA THR A 65 6.64 -6.91 -10.54
C THR A 65 5.20 -7.13 -10.10
N ILE A 66 5.03 -7.47 -8.82
CA ILE A 66 3.77 -7.40 -8.09
C ILE A 66 4.05 -6.51 -6.89
N LEU A 67 3.39 -5.35 -6.82
CA LEU A 67 3.65 -4.37 -5.78
C LEU A 67 2.33 -3.92 -5.16
N ASN A 68 1.97 -4.57 -4.06
CA ASN A 68 0.83 -4.19 -3.23
C ASN A 68 1.34 -3.85 -1.85
N PHE A 69 1.01 -2.67 -1.35
CA PHE A 69 1.35 -2.31 0.02
C PHE A 69 0.34 -1.35 0.63
N MET A 70 0.38 -1.33 1.95
CA MET A 70 -0.29 -0.36 2.79
C MET A 70 0.76 0.35 3.63
N LEU A 71 0.74 1.68 3.66
CA LEU A 71 1.71 2.49 4.38
C LEU A 71 0.99 3.57 5.17
N THR A 72 1.29 3.70 6.46
CA THR A 72 0.67 4.71 7.33
C THR A 72 1.66 5.80 7.67
N CYS A 73 1.22 7.06 7.63
CA CYS A 73 2.00 8.21 8.08
C CYS A 73 1.18 9.05 9.07
N GLY A 74 1.52 8.95 10.36
CA GLY A 74 0.73 9.57 11.42
C GLY A 74 -0.62 8.86 11.66
N PRO A 75 -1.51 9.45 12.47
CA PRO A 75 -2.72 8.77 12.93
C PRO A 75 -3.85 8.71 11.90
N ASN A 76 -3.83 9.57 10.87
CA ASN A 76 -5.00 9.85 10.05
C ASN A 76 -4.82 9.55 8.56
N VAL A 77 -3.70 8.95 8.16
CA VAL A 77 -3.37 8.73 6.74
C VAL A 77 -2.92 7.31 6.51
N LEU A 78 -3.69 6.60 5.69
CA LEU A 78 -3.37 5.28 5.17
C LEU A 78 -3.24 5.38 3.65
N TRP A 79 -2.05 5.03 3.17
CA TRP A 79 -1.73 4.88 1.77
C TRP A 79 -1.96 3.44 1.37
N VAL A 80 -2.57 3.26 0.22
CA VAL A 80 -2.78 1.96 -0.40
C VAL A 80 -2.30 2.10 -1.82
N TYR A 81 -1.43 1.20 -2.24
CA TYR A 81 -0.95 1.15 -3.61
C TYR A 81 -1.11 -0.25 -4.16
N SER A 82 -1.63 -0.36 -5.39
CA SER A 82 -1.74 -1.65 -6.08
C SER A 82 -1.11 -1.63 -7.47
N TRP A 83 -0.13 -2.49 -7.66
CA TRP A 83 0.30 -2.98 -8.97
C TRP A 83 0.04 -4.49 -9.01
N PRO A 84 -1.18 -4.88 -9.39
CA PRO A 84 -1.62 -6.25 -9.26
C PRO A 84 -1.04 -7.12 -10.37
N GLY A 85 -0.90 -8.41 -10.11
CA GLY A 85 -0.34 -9.32 -11.09
C GLY A 85 -0.47 -10.79 -10.72
N LYS A 86 0.00 -11.63 -11.65
CA LYS A 86 0.16 -13.08 -11.49
C LYS A 86 1.62 -13.41 -11.69
N ARG A 87 2.17 -14.26 -10.82
CA ARG A 87 3.49 -14.85 -11.07
C ARG A 87 3.43 -15.70 -12.35
N PRO A 88 4.50 -15.80 -13.14
CA PRO A 88 4.53 -16.68 -14.31
C PRO A 88 4.09 -18.11 -13.94
N GLY A 89 3.08 -18.63 -14.66
CA GLY A 89 2.48 -19.94 -14.38
C GLY A 89 1.54 -20.01 -13.16
N GLY A 90 1.36 -18.90 -12.45
CA GLY A 90 0.47 -18.78 -11.29
C GLY A 90 -0.99 -18.57 -11.69
N LYS A 91 -1.90 -19.21 -10.95
CA LYS A 91 -3.36 -18.99 -11.11
C LYS A 91 -3.91 -17.86 -10.22
N VAL A 92 -3.14 -17.47 -9.21
CA VAL A 92 -3.55 -16.52 -8.17
C VAL A 92 -3.29 -15.09 -8.64
N TRP A 93 -4.36 -14.31 -8.75
CA TRP A 93 -4.29 -12.86 -8.94
C TRP A 93 -4.02 -12.18 -7.61
N ASN A 94 -3.06 -11.25 -7.58
CA ASN A 94 -2.64 -10.55 -6.38
C ASN A 94 -3.12 -9.09 -6.48
N GLY A 95 -4.43 -8.88 -6.41
CA GLY A 95 -5.03 -7.55 -6.37
C GLY A 95 -5.30 -7.10 -4.94
N LEU A 96 -5.47 -5.79 -4.75
CA LEU A 96 -6.10 -5.23 -3.56
C LEU A 96 -7.52 -4.78 -3.91
N HIS A 97 -8.42 -4.94 -2.95
CA HIS A 97 -9.80 -4.51 -3.04
C HIS A 97 -10.09 -3.64 -1.84
N TYR A 98 -11.00 -2.69 -1.99
CA TYR A 98 -11.51 -1.92 -0.87
C TYR A 98 -13.03 -1.81 -0.88
N THR A 99 -13.58 -1.58 0.31
CA THR A 99 -14.98 -1.19 0.49
C THR A 99 -15.07 -0.12 1.58
N VAL A 100 -16.08 0.74 1.49
CA VAL A 100 -16.34 1.81 2.46
C VAL A 100 -17.76 1.65 2.98
N ARG A 101 -17.88 1.52 4.30
CA ARG A 101 -19.16 1.19 4.96
C ARG A 101 -19.36 1.94 6.27
N GLY A 102 -20.58 1.87 6.82
CA GLY A 102 -20.88 2.34 8.18
C GLY A 102 -20.22 1.48 9.27
N SER A 103 -20.21 1.97 10.50
CA SER A 103 -19.45 1.44 11.65
C SER A 103 -19.87 0.06 12.22
N SER A 104 -20.94 -0.57 11.72
CA SER A 104 -21.60 -1.73 12.33
C SER A 104 -21.70 -2.94 11.40
N THR A 105 -20.66 -3.78 11.26
CA THR A 105 -20.71 -5.02 10.45
C THR A 105 -19.65 -6.09 10.84
N GLN A 106 -19.92 -7.36 10.52
CA GLN A 106 -18.99 -8.49 10.71
C GLN A 106 -18.18 -8.76 9.42
N LEU A 107 -16.90 -9.15 9.53
CA LEU A 107 -16.09 -9.64 8.41
C LEU A 107 -15.92 -11.16 8.49
N ALA A 108 -16.00 -11.83 7.34
CA ALA A 108 -15.72 -13.26 7.23
C ALA A 108 -14.53 -13.51 6.27
N ASP A 109 -13.44 -14.08 6.77
CA ASP A 109 -12.39 -14.66 5.92
C ASP A 109 -12.48 -16.20 6.00
N SER A 110 -11.94 -16.88 4.98
CA SER A 110 -12.02 -18.32 4.76
C SER A 110 -11.53 -19.17 5.93
N ASP A 111 -10.67 -18.62 6.80
CA ASP A 111 -10.14 -19.31 7.97
C ASP A 111 -10.55 -18.66 9.31
N TYR A 112 -11.08 -17.43 9.33
CA TYR A 112 -11.41 -16.68 10.55
C TYR A 112 -12.51 -15.63 10.31
N SER A 113 -13.40 -15.45 11.29
CA SER A 113 -14.31 -14.30 11.33
C SER A 113 -13.73 -13.22 12.24
N VAL A 114 -13.69 -11.98 11.75
CA VAL A 114 -13.29 -10.81 12.54
C VAL A 114 -14.51 -9.89 12.65
N GLY A 115 -15.07 -9.82 13.85
CA GLY A 115 -16.07 -8.80 14.15
C GLY A 115 -15.40 -7.44 14.25
N VAL A 116 -15.67 -6.54 13.29
CA VAL A 116 -15.22 -5.15 13.38
C VAL A 116 -16.40 -4.31 13.87
N SER A 117 -16.55 -4.22 15.19
CA SER A 117 -17.44 -3.26 15.83
C SER A 117 -16.61 -2.06 16.25
N LEU A 118 -16.70 -0.96 15.52
CA LEU A 118 -16.07 0.29 15.94
C LEU A 118 -17.05 1.07 16.81
N PRO A 119 -16.60 1.61 17.96
CA PRO A 119 -17.41 2.55 18.73
C PRO A 119 -17.53 3.83 17.90
N GLY A 120 -18.61 3.97 17.16
CA GLY A 120 -18.83 5.08 16.24
C GLY A 120 -20.28 5.50 16.15
N SER A 121 -20.49 6.73 15.72
CA SER A 121 -21.81 7.25 15.37
C SER A 121 -22.32 6.62 14.05
N GLU A 122 -23.60 6.79 13.72
CA GLU A 122 -24.16 6.34 12.43
C GLU A 122 -23.47 7.00 11.22
N ASP A 123 -22.78 8.13 11.43
CA ASP A 123 -22.05 8.85 10.38
C ASP A 123 -20.61 8.35 10.17
N ASP A 124 -20.09 7.50 11.07
CA ASP A 124 -18.72 7.01 10.97
C ASP A 124 -18.58 5.99 9.84
N ARG A 125 -17.59 6.23 8.99
CA ARG A 125 -17.25 5.34 7.89
C ARG A 125 -15.96 4.59 8.16
N VAL A 126 -15.93 3.35 7.69
CA VAL A 126 -14.80 2.43 7.80
C VAL A 126 -14.40 2.04 6.38
N CYS A 127 -13.15 2.31 6.03
CA CYS A 127 -12.55 1.77 4.81
C CYS A 127 -11.82 0.48 5.17
N ILE A 128 -12.10 -0.58 4.42
CA ILE A 128 -11.45 -1.88 4.57
C ILE A 128 -10.74 -2.17 3.28
N VAL A 129 -9.50 -2.64 3.39
CA VAL A 129 -8.66 -3.03 2.26
C VAL A 129 -8.23 -4.48 2.47
N ALA A 130 -8.42 -5.32 1.45
CA ALA A 130 -8.12 -6.74 1.51
C ALA A 130 -7.63 -7.27 0.16
N THR A 131 -6.94 -8.42 0.17
CA THR A 131 -6.44 -9.07 -1.05
C THR A 131 -7.53 -9.81 -1.84
N LYS A 132 -8.71 -9.98 -1.24
CA LYS A 132 -9.93 -10.52 -1.85
C LYS A 132 -11.14 -9.92 -1.13
N PRO A 133 -12.32 -9.83 -1.78
CA PRO A 133 -13.57 -9.51 -1.10
C PRO A 133 -13.80 -10.45 0.09
N LEU A 134 -14.16 -9.89 1.25
CA LEU A 134 -14.39 -10.64 2.49
C LEU A 134 -15.89 -10.84 2.79
N THR A 135 -16.76 -10.31 1.94
CA THR A 135 -18.22 -10.33 2.10
C THR A 135 -18.84 -10.44 0.71
N GLU A 136 -20.00 -11.10 0.61
CA GLU A 136 -20.75 -11.24 -0.65
C GLU A 136 -21.85 -10.18 -0.77
N ASP A 137 -22.27 -9.59 0.36
CA ASP A 137 -23.36 -8.63 0.48
C ASP A 137 -22.90 -7.17 0.37
N GLU A 138 -21.60 -6.93 0.17
CA GLU A 138 -21.02 -5.60 0.00
C GLU A 138 -20.38 -5.42 -1.38
N GLU A 139 -20.41 -4.18 -1.89
CA GLU A 139 -19.67 -3.82 -3.09
C GLU A 139 -18.19 -3.63 -2.75
N TRP A 140 -17.34 -4.47 -3.34
CA TRP A 140 -15.89 -4.36 -3.27
C TRP A 140 -15.34 -3.82 -4.58
N VAL A 141 -14.54 -2.77 -4.49
CA VAL A 141 -13.86 -2.16 -5.63
C VAL A 141 -12.43 -2.68 -5.68
N GLU A 142 -12.04 -3.31 -6.79
CA GLU A 142 -10.64 -3.65 -7.04
C GLU A 142 -9.83 -2.40 -7.39
N LEU A 143 -8.70 -2.21 -6.71
CA LEU A 143 -7.73 -1.17 -7.05
C LEU A 143 -7.08 -1.48 -8.41
N LYS A 144 -7.05 -0.48 -9.29
CA LYS A 144 -6.45 -0.62 -10.62
C LYS A 144 -4.92 -0.61 -10.54
N PRO A 145 -4.24 -1.09 -11.59
CA PRO A 145 -2.79 -0.94 -11.69
C PRO A 145 -2.36 0.53 -11.56
N ALA A 146 -1.41 0.76 -10.65
CA ALA A 146 -0.89 2.07 -10.28
C ALA A 146 -1.94 3.03 -9.68
N GLU A 147 -2.90 2.48 -8.94
CA GLU A 147 -3.83 3.20 -8.07
C GLU A 147 -3.31 3.26 -6.63
#